data_AF-A0A357M4K1-F1
#
_entry.id   AF-A0A357M4K1-F1
#
_cell.length_a   1.000
_cell.length_b   1.000
_cell.length_c   1.000
_cell.angle_alpha   90.00
_cell.angle_beta   90.00
_cell.angle_gamma   90.00
#
_symmetry.space_group_name_H-M   'P 1'
#
loop_
_entity.id
_entity.type
_entity.pdbx_description
1 polymer ?
#
loop_
_entity_poly.entity_id
_entity_poly.type
_entity_poly.pdbx_seq_one_letter_code
_entity_poly.pdbx_strand_id
1 'polypeptide(L)'
;KSEGGLLGLALDPNFSTNHYIYIYHSYKTSDNKVANRVVRLKENNNIATVDKVLITNLPGAVYHNGGRLKIGPDNKLYFGDGNYGNKDDTLSYLGGKMFRLNLDGTIPSDNPFGASSPIYSRGHRNPQGLAWQPGTNRLFVSEHGESSKDEINFIQPGNNYGWPKYEGGNQNQPGITPPLIYANGTTWAPSGIAFVTQGPWAGNLLVTNLKGKQIIRMVIGEQNGKPTINSSDLNYLFL
;
A
#
# COMPACT_ATOMS: atom_id res chain seq x y z
N LYS A 1 4.68 21.14 -8.74
CA LYS A 1 4.61 19.69 -9.01
C LYS A 1 4.16 19.00 -7.73
N SER A 2 3.22 18.07 -7.79
CA SER A 2 2.70 17.34 -6.62
C SER A 2 2.55 15.85 -6.97
N GLU A 3 2.65 14.99 -5.97
CA GLU A 3 2.34 13.55 -6.07
C GLU A 3 0.84 13.26 -5.87
N GLY A 4 0.02 14.27 -5.59
CA GLY A 4 -1.42 14.13 -5.38
C GLY A 4 -2.24 14.20 -6.68
N GLY A 5 -3.46 13.67 -6.65
CA GLY A 5 -4.38 13.62 -7.78
C GLY A 5 -5.28 12.38 -7.71
N LEU A 6 -5.70 11.86 -8.87
CA LEU A 6 -6.30 10.53 -8.95
C LEU A 6 -5.19 9.47 -8.92
N LEU A 7 -5.24 8.55 -7.95
CA LEU A 7 -4.12 7.64 -7.65
C LEU A 7 -4.54 6.17 -7.77
N GLY A 8 -5.32 5.69 -6.80
CA GLY A 8 -5.74 4.29 -6.71
C GLY A 8 -7.05 4.06 -7.44
N LEU A 9 -7.18 2.91 -8.08
CA LEU A 9 -8.41 2.45 -8.72
C LEU A 9 -8.55 0.94 -8.57
N ALA A 10 -9.73 0.48 -8.16
CA ALA A 10 -10.12 -0.92 -8.26
C ALA A 10 -11.58 -1.03 -8.71
N LEU A 11 -11.87 -2.06 -9.50
CA LEU A 11 -13.24 -2.44 -9.82
C LEU A 11 -13.79 -3.33 -8.70
N ASP A 12 -15.06 -3.18 -8.39
CA ASP A 12 -15.77 -4.12 -7.53
C ASP A 12 -15.72 -5.56 -8.10
N PRO A 13 -15.66 -6.63 -7.29
CA PRO A 13 -15.62 -8.00 -7.82
C PRO A 13 -16.87 -8.34 -8.64
N ASN A 14 -17.99 -7.67 -8.36
CA ASN A 14 -19.25 -7.79 -9.09
C ASN A 14 -19.47 -6.64 -10.09
N PHE A 15 -18.41 -5.98 -10.56
CA PHE A 15 -18.48 -4.82 -11.46
C PHE A 15 -19.39 -5.03 -12.67
N SER A 16 -19.39 -6.23 -13.26
CA SER A 16 -20.27 -6.59 -14.40
C SER A 16 -21.77 -6.49 -14.12
N THR A 17 -22.15 -6.34 -12.85
CA THR A 17 -23.55 -6.22 -12.41
C THR A 17 -23.83 -4.91 -11.69
N ASN A 18 -22.94 -4.46 -10.82
CA ASN A 18 -23.16 -3.29 -9.97
C ASN A 18 -22.51 -2.02 -10.50
N HIS A 19 -21.57 -2.14 -11.43
CA HIS A 19 -20.81 -1.04 -12.03
C HIS A 19 -20.08 -0.15 -11.00
N TYR A 20 -19.66 -0.72 -9.86
CA TYR A 20 -18.96 0.03 -8.82
C TYR A 20 -17.44 0.08 -9.03
N ILE A 21 -16.89 1.29 -8.93
CA ILE A 21 -15.46 1.58 -9.03
C ILE A 21 -15.01 2.25 -7.74
N TYR A 22 -13.91 1.81 -7.15
CA TYR A 22 -13.30 2.43 -5.98
C TYR A 22 -12.12 3.28 -6.43
N ILE A 23 -12.07 4.54 -5.98
CA ILE A 23 -10.93 5.41 -6.27
C ILE A 23 -10.35 5.99 -4.98
N TYR A 24 -9.03 6.09 -4.94
CA TYR A 24 -8.28 6.88 -3.96
C TYR A 24 -7.78 8.14 -4.64
N HIS A 25 -8.03 9.30 -4.05
CA HIS A 25 -7.52 10.56 -4.60
C HIS A 25 -7.19 11.59 -3.53
N SER A 26 -6.40 12.57 -3.93
CA SER A 26 -6.16 13.80 -3.18
C SER A 26 -7.15 14.88 -3.63
N TYR A 27 -7.65 15.67 -2.68
CA TYR A 27 -8.56 16.78 -2.92
C TYR A 27 -8.24 17.97 -2.01
N LYS A 28 -8.87 19.11 -2.32
CA LYS A 28 -8.86 20.28 -1.45
C LYS A 28 -10.09 20.29 -0.56
N THR A 29 -9.88 20.41 0.75
CA THR A 29 -10.93 20.69 1.72
C THR A 29 -11.46 22.12 1.56
N SER A 30 -12.56 22.44 2.23
CA SER A 30 -13.15 23.79 2.20
C SER A 30 -12.22 24.88 2.74
N ASP A 31 -11.30 24.53 3.65
CA ASP A 31 -10.24 25.41 4.16
C ASP A 31 -8.94 25.36 3.33
N ASN A 32 -9.02 24.87 2.09
CA ASN A 32 -7.95 24.87 1.08
C ASN A 32 -6.71 24.00 1.45
N LYS A 33 -6.85 23.09 2.42
CA LYS A 33 -5.84 22.07 2.76
C LYS A 33 -5.94 20.88 1.81
N VAL A 34 -4.82 20.19 1.62
CA VAL A 34 -4.79 18.93 0.88
C VAL A 34 -5.18 17.81 1.83
N ALA A 35 -6.07 16.93 1.39
CA ALA A 35 -6.45 15.72 2.09
C ALA A 35 -6.61 14.58 1.08
N ASN A 36 -6.57 13.35 1.57
CA ASN A 36 -6.84 12.16 0.79
C ASN A 36 -8.19 11.55 1.18
N ARG A 37 -8.81 10.82 0.25
CA ARG A 37 -10.05 10.09 0.49
C ARG A 37 -10.19 8.88 -0.42
N VAL A 38 -11.07 7.97 -0.02
CA VAL A 38 -11.59 6.92 -0.89
C VAL A 38 -13.06 7.20 -1.16
N VAL A 39 -13.45 7.15 -2.44
CA VAL A 39 -14.84 7.18 -2.86
C VAL A 39 -15.18 5.98 -3.72
N ARG A 40 -16.43 5.54 -3.64
CA ARG A 40 -17.05 4.63 -4.59
C ARG A 40 -17.76 5.47 -5.65
N LEU A 41 -17.48 5.16 -6.90
CA LEU A 41 -18.18 5.65 -8.06
C LEU A 41 -19.13 4.57 -8.56
N LYS A 42 -20.19 4.99 -9.24
CA LYS A 42 -21.04 4.13 -10.05
C LYS A 42 -20.92 4.54 -11.51
N GLU A 43 -20.56 3.60 -12.37
CA GLU A 43 -20.52 3.77 -13.81
C GLU A 43 -21.91 3.52 -14.41
N ASN A 44 -22.28 4.37 -15.37
CA ASN A 44 -23.47 4.22 -16.20
C ASN A 44 -23.20 4.85 -17.57
N ASN A 45 -23.29 4.07 -18.64
CA ASN A 45 -23.05 4.51 -20.02
C ASN A 45 -21.71 5.24 -20.22
N ASN A 46 -20.63 4.65 -19.71
CA ASN A 46 -19.25 5.16 -19.71
C ASN A 46 -19.05 6.47 -18.92
N ILE A 47 -20.00 6.82 -18.04
CA ILE A 47 -19.91 7.97 -17.15
C ILE A 47 -19.88 7.48 -15.71
N ALA A 48 -18.80 7.75 -14.98
CA ALA A 48 -18.69 7.44 -13.56
C ALA A 48 -19.03 8.66 -12.70
N THR A 49 -19.96 8.49 -11.77
CA THR A 49 -20.36 9.53 -10.81
C THR A 49 -20.12 9.07 -9.38
N VAL A 50 -19.89 10.01 -8.45
CA VAL A 50 -19.67 9.67 -7.03
C VAL A 50 -20.97 9.11 -6.46
N ASP A 51 -20.93 7.85 -6.04
CA ASP A 51 -22.03 7.16 -5.35
C ASP A 51 -21.89 7.34 -3.84
N LYS A 52 -20.69 7.13 -3.29
CA LYS A 52 -20.45 7.21 -1.84
C LYS A 52 -19.02 7.64 -1.49
N VAL A 53 -18.87 8.43 -0.44
CA VAL A 53 -17.56 8.65 0.22
C VAL A 53 -17.38 7.57 1.29
N LEU A 54 -16.30 6.79 1.20
CA LEU A 54 -16.07 5.65 2.10
C LEU A 54 -15.22 6.04 3.32
N ILE A 55 -14.18 6.84 3.07
CA ILE A 55 -13.34 7.46 4.11
C ILE A 55 -12.79 8.77 3.54
N THR A 56 -12.64 9.77 4.39
CA THR A 56 -12.23 11.13 3.98
C THR A 56 -11.38 11.78 5.05
N ASN A 57 -10.82 12.96 4.76
CA ASN A 57 -9.95 13.71 5.67
C ASN A 57 -8.72 12.91 6.13
N LEU A 58 -8.26 11.96 5.31
CA LEU A 58 -6.96 11.34 5.51
C LEU A 58 -5.87 12.41 5.28
N PRO A 59 -4.77 12.40 6.05
CA PRO A 59 -3.67 13.33 5.84
C PRO A 59 -3.19 13.34 4.37
N GLY A 60 -3.28 14.50 3.73
CA GLY A 60 -2.79 14.69 2.38
C GLY A 60 -1.72 15.78 2.35
N ALA A 61 -0.80 15.68 1.40
CA ALA A 61 0.28 16.65 1.26
C ALA A 61 0.71 16.78 -0.21
N VAL A 62 1.68 17.67 -0.45
CA VAL A 62 2.24 17.86 -1.79
C VAL A 62 3.01 16.61 -2.25
N TYR A 63 3.53 15.83 -1.30
CA TYR A 63 4.27 14.57 -1.46
C TYR A 63 3.75 13.53 -0.47
N HIS A 64 4.07 12.26 -0.72
CA HIS A 64 3.79 11.11 0.15
C HIS A 64 2.30 10.86 0.42
N ASN A 65 1.49 10.78 -0.64
CA ASN A 65 0.06 10.48 -0.52
C ASN A 65 -0.26 8.98 -0.56
N GLY A 66 0.74 8.12 -0.78
CA GLY A 66 0.53 6.70 -1.05
C GLY A 66 -0.49 6.47 -2.16
N GLY A 67 -1.58 5.80 -1.83
CA GLY A 67 -2.79 5.77 -2.66
C GLY A 67 -2.93 4.57 -3.57
N ARG A 68 -2.12 3.52 -3.40
CA ARG A 68 -2.47 2.22 -4.00
C ARG A 68 -3.71 1.67 -3.31
N LEU A 69 -4.66 1.19 -4.10
CA LEU A 69 -5.94 0.66 -3.66
C LEU A 69 -6.23 -0.61 -4.43
N LYS A 70 -6.61 -1.70 -3.73
CA LYS A 70 -7.03 -2.96 -4.33
C LYS A 70 -8.05 -3.68 -3.43
N ILE A 71 -8.77 -4.61 -4.03
CA ILE A 71 -9.66 -5.52 -3.29
C ILE A 71 -8.87 -6.79 -2.95
N GLY A 72 -8.90 -7.16 -1.67
CA GLY A 72 -8.24 -8.33 -1.15
C GLY A 72 -9.01 -9.62 -1.38
N PRO A 73 -8.37 -10.78 -1.13
CA PRO A 73 -8.97 -12.11 -1.31
C PRO A 73 -10.14 -12.38 -0.34
N ASP A 74 -10.28 -11.57 0.71
CA ASP A 74 -11.38 -11.59 1.68
C ASP A 74 -12.54 -10.65 1.32
N ASN A 75 -12.57 -10.13 0.09
CA ASN A 75 -13.53 -9.15 -0.41
C ASN A 75 -13.58 -7.87 0.43
N LYS A 76 -12.43 -7.42 0.92
CA LYS A 76 -12.27 -6.11 1.58
C LYS A 76 -11.42 -5.18 0.73
N LEU A 77 -11.63 -3.89 0.92
CA LEU A 77 -10.85 -2.84 0.28
C LEU A 77 -9.60 -2.55 1.10
N TYR A 78 -8.43 -2.65 0.48
CA TYR A 78 -7.14 -2.31 1.08
C TYR A 78 -6.48 -1.15 0.35
N PHE A 79 -5.93 -0.23 1.12
CA PHE A 79 -5.18 0.90 0.58
C PHE A 79 -4.18 1.44 1.60
N GLY A 80 -3.14 2.12 1.11
CA GLY A 80 -2.14 2.78 1.96
C GLY A 80 -2.22 4.30 1.82
N ASP A 81 -2.13 5.00 2.95
CA ASP A 81 -1.92 6.45 2.99
C ASP A 81 -0.51 6.75 3.52
N GLY A 82 0.14 7.76 2.94
CA GLY A 82 1.50 8.12 3.30
C GLY A 82 1.58 9.04 4.51
N ASN A 83 2.81 9.28 4.96
CA ASN A 83 3.16 10.21 6.02
C ASN A 83 4.18 11.22 5.48
N TYR A 84 3.77 12.49 5.44
CA TYR A 84 4.63 13.60 5.06
C TYR A 84 5.24 14.28 6.29
N GLY A 85 6.25 13.64 6.88
CA GLY A 85 7.11 14.23 7.91
C GLY A 85 6.47 14.38 9.30
N ASN A 86 5.30 13.78 9.55
CA ASN A 86 4.70 13.75 10.87
C ASN A 86 5.34 12.66 11.74
N LYS A 87 5.66 13.01 12.98
CA LYS A 87 6.29 12.11 13.96
C LYS A 87 5.29 11.26 14.75
N ASP A 88 4.01 11.61 14.72
CA ASP A 88 2.95 10.87 15.36
C ASP A 88 2.61 9.60 14.54
N ASP A 89 2.81 8.44 15.14
CA ASP A 89 2.39 7.16 14.56
C ASP A 89 1.22 6.53 15.36
N THR A 90 0.67 7.21 16.37
CA THR A 90 -0.47 6.72 17.15
C THR A 90 -1.68 6.40 16.26
N LEU A 91 -2.62 5.61 16.78
CA LEU A 91 -3.82 5.21 16.03
C LEU A 91 -4.79 6.38 15.78
N SER A 92 -4.62 7.52 16.46
CA SER A 92 -5.39 8.75 16.20
C SER A 92 -4.92 9.51 14.97
N TYR A 93 -3.66 9.34 14.55
CA TYR A 93 -3.14 9.92 13.33
C TYR A 93 -3.17 8.91 12.19
N LEU A 94 -3.94 9.23 11.15
CA LEU A 94 -4.23 8.30 10.05
C LEU A 94 -3.14 8.27 8.96
N GLY A 95 -2.16 9.16 9.00
CA GLY A 95 -1.06 9.15 8.04
C GLY A 95 -0.09 8.00 8.30
N GLY A 96 0.49 7.44 7.24
CA GLY A 96 1.47 6.35 7.33
C GLY A 96 0.87 5.04 7.79
N LYS A 97 -0.31 4.69 7.25
CA LYS A 97 -1.09 3.51 7.63
C LYS A 97 -1.51 2.72 6.39
N MET A 98 -1.64 1.41 6.56
CA MET A 98 -2.48 0.60 5.67
C MET A 98 -3.87 0.50 6.28
N PHE A 99 -4.89 0.50 5.44
CA PHE A 99 -6.29 0.44 5.83
C PHE A 99 -6.99 -0.78 5.25
N ARG A 100 -8.05 -1.22 5.93
CA ARG A 100 -8.95 -2.29 5.49
C ARG A 100 -10.40 -1.90 5.78
N LEU A 101 -11.23 -1.84 4.75
CA LEU A 101 -12.65 -1.50 4.81
C LEU A 101 -13.51 -2.59 4.17
N ASN A 102 -14.76 -2.73 4.61
CA ASN A 102 -15.78 -3.39 3.80
C ASN A 102 -16.04 -2.60 2.51
N LEU A 103 -16.56 -3.26 1.48
CA LEU A 103 -16.84 -2.65 0.17
C LEU A 103 -17.91 -1.55 0.21
N ASP A 104 -18.69 -1.47 1.29
CA ASP A 104 -19.65 -0.41 1.56
C ASP A 104 -19.07 0.75 2.39
N GLY A 105 -17.78 0.68 2.78
CA GLY A 105 -17.06 1.67 3.59
C GLY A 105 -17.16 1.45 5.09
N THR A 106 -17.91 0.46 5.58
CA THR A 106 -17.92 0.14 7.02
C THR A 106 -16.60 -0.51 7.45
N ILE A 107 -16.28 -0.41 8.73
CA ILE A 107 -15.07 -1.02 9.30
C ILE A 107 -15.35 -2.51 9.57
N PRO A 108 -14.52 -3.44 9.08
CA PRO A 108 -14.66 -4.86 9.39
C PRO A 108 -14.56 -5.10 10.91
N SER A 109 -15.43 -5.95 11.46
CA SER A 109 -15.46 -6.26 12.89
C SER A 109 -14.21 -6.99 13.38
N ASP A 110 -13.48 -7.63 12.47
CA ASP A 110 -12.23 -8.37 12.68
C ASP A 110 -10.97 -7.52 12.43
N ASN A 111 -11.10 -6.18 12.30
CA ASN A 111 -9.92 -5.33 12.17
C ASN A 111 -9.03 -5.36 13.44
N PRO A 112 -7.70 -5.28 13.29
CA PRO A 112 -6.75 -5.60 14.36
C PRO A 112 -6.70 -4.59 15.50
N PHE A 113 -7.19 -3.37 15.28
CA PHE A 113 -7.23 -2.30 16.28
C PHE A 113 -8.64 -2.02 16.79
N GLY A 114 -9.54 -3.01 16.66
CA GLY A 114 -10.93 -2.94 17.07
C GLY A 114 -11.87 -2.45 15.96
N ALA A 115 -13.18 -2.69 16.15
CA ALA A 115 -14.21 -2.46 15.14
C ALA A 115 -14.48 -0.98 14.80
N SER A 116 -13.87 -0.04 15.52
CA SER A 116 -13.94 1.40 15.24
C SER A 116 -12.72 1.95 14.51
N SER A 117 -11.70 1.12 14.26
CA SER A 117 -10.46 1.54 13.59
C SER A 117 -10.36 0.95 12.18
N PRO A 118 -10.25 1.78 11.13
CA PRO A 118 -10.05 1.29 9.76
C PRO A 118 -8.60 0.83 9.51
N ILE A 119 -7.69 1.05 10.47
CA ILE A 119 -6.26 0.76 10.34
C ILE A 119 -6.05 -0.76 10.34
N TYR A 120 -5.27 -1.23 9.37
CA TYR A 120 -4.83 -2.62 9.23
C TYR A 120 -3.39 -2.81 9.71
N SER A 121 -2.48 -1.90 9.36
CA SER A 121 -1.11 -1.84 9.89
C SER A 121 -0.63 -0.40 9.97
N ARG A 122 0.43 -0.15 10.75
CA ARG A 122 0.96 1.19 11.02
C ARG A 122 2.47 1.27 10.86
N GLY A 123 3.03 2.47 10.97
CA GLY A 123 4.47 2.69 10.85
C GLY A 123 4.97 2.68 9.41
N HIS A 124 4.18 3.22 8.48
CA HIS A 124 4.54 3.35 7.07
C HIS A 124 4.92 4.80 6.73
N ARG A 125 5.85 4.98 5.79
CA ARG A 125 6.28 6.25 5.23
C ARG A 125 5.47 6.64 3.99
N ASN A 126 5.55 5.86 2.92
CA ASN A 126 4.85 6.18 1.66
C ASN A 126 4.63 4.90 0.83
N PRO A 127 3.61 4.09 1.16
CA PRO A 127 3.33 2.83 0.48
C PRO A 127 2.76 3.08 -0.94
N GLN A 128 3.40 2.51 -1.96
CA GLN A 128 3.13 2.80 -3.38
C GLN A 128 2.60 1.60 -4.18
N GLY A 129 2.99 0.38 -3.80
CA GLY A 129 2.56 -0.84 -4.45
C GLY A 129 1.94 -1.80 -3.45
N LEU A 130 1.02 -2.63 -3.93
CA LEU A 130 0.34 -3.64 -3.13
C LEU A 130 0.01 -4.85 -4.00
N ALA A 131 0.29 -6.06 -3.52
CA ALA A 131 -0.10 -7.30 -4.19
C ALA A 131 -0.27 -8.45 -3.19
N TRP A 132 -1.22 -9.35 -3.46
CA TRP A 132 -1.32 -10.62 -2.74
C TRP A 132 -0.54 -11.71 -3.47
N GLN A 133 0.22 -12.49 -2.72
CA GLN A 133 0.91 -13.67 -3.22
C GLN A 133 -0.14 -14.76 -3.55
N PRO A 134 -0.19 -15.27 -4.79
CA PRO A 134 -1.08 -16.37 -5.16
C PRO A 134 -0.86 -17.60 -4.29
N GLY A 135 -1.93 -18.30 -3.93
CA GLY A 135 -1.90 -19.54 -3.13
C GLY A 135 -1.74 -19.33 -1.62
N THR A 136 -1.06 -18.29 -1.16
CA THR A 136 -0.87 -18.00 0.27
C THR A 136 -1.67 -16.80 0.76
N ASN A 137 -2.13 -15.94 -0.14
CA ASN A 137 -2.81 -14.68 0.17
C ASN A 137 -2.01 -13.75 1.10
N ARG A 138 -0.68 -13.89 1.14
CA ARG A 138 0.19 -12.98 1.88
C ARG A 138 0.24 -11.62 1.19
N LEU A 139 0.05 -10.54 1.94
CA LEU A 139 0.03 -9.18 1.41
C LEU A 139 1.45 -8.61 1.36
N PHE A 140 1.92 -8.22 0.18
CA PHE A 140 3.18 -7.53 -0.03
C PHE A 140 2.92 -6.07 -0.36
N VAL A 141 3.77 -5.18 0.16
CA VAL A 141 3.73 -3.74 -0.10
C VAL A 141 5.12 -3.24 -0.45
N SER A 142 5.23 -2.39 -1.46
CA SER A 142 6.43 -1.61 -1.73
C SER A 142 6.28 -0.20 -1.20
N GLU A 143 7.36 0.34 -0.65
CA GLU A 143 7.32 1.59 0.09
C GLU A 143 8.55 2.45 -0.17
N HIS A 144 8.35 3.77 -0.34
CA HIS A 144 9.47 4.71 -0.41
C HIS A 144 9.99 5.01 1.00
N GLY A 145 11.26 4.71 1.25
CA GLY A 145 11.97 5.05 2.48
C GLY A 145 12.60 6.44 2.44
N GLU A 146 13.21 6.87 3.55
CA GLU A 146 14.09 8.03 3.54
C GLU A 146 15.47 7.63 2.99
N SER A 147 16.08 8.52 2.20
CA SER A 147 17.48 8.43 1.75
C SER A 147 18.00 7.01 1.43
N SER A 148 17.40 6.35 0.44
CA SER A 148 17.76 5.01 -0.05
C SER A 148 17.36 3.82 0.84
N LYS A 149 16.41 3.97 1.75
CA LYS A 149 15.84 2.88 2.56
C LYS A 149 14.48 2.40 2.05
N ASP A 150 14.28 2.37 0.73
CA ASP A 150 13.05 1.84 0.14
C ASP A 150 12.84 0.36 0.50
N GLU A 151 11.61 -0.06 0.74
CA GLU A 151 11.32 -1.36 1.35
C GLU A 151 10.32 -2.18 0.55
N ILE A 152 10.46 -3.52 0.66
CA ILE A 152 9.39 -4.47 0.39
C ILE A 152 9.00 -5.13 1.70
N ASN A 153 7.74 -4.97 2.08
CA ASN A 153 7.18 -5.40 3.35
C ASN A 153 6.18 -6.54 3.15
N PHE A 154 6.23 -7.56 4.03
CA PHE A 154 5.13 -8.51 4.22
C PHE A 154 4.18 -7.95 5.28
N ILE A 155 2.98 -7.57 4.85
CA ILE A 155 1.99 -6.90 5.69
C ILE A 155 1.18 -7.91 6.50
N GLN A 156 1.20 -7.74 7.82
CA GLN A 156 0.44 -8.52 8.78
C GLN A 156 -0.51 -7.61 9.58
N PRO A 157 -1.72 -8.10 9.93
CA PRO A 157 -2.70 -7.30 10.66
C PRO A 157 -2.17 -6.92 12.05
N GLY A 158 -2.26 -5.65 12.40
CA GLY A 158 -1.88 -5.12 13.71
C GLY A 158 -0.40 -4.79 13.87
N ASN A 159 0.44 -5.15 12.90
CA ASN A 159 1.88 -4.93 12.99
C ASN A 159 2.28 -3.46 12.80
N ASN A 160 3.42 -3.10 13.38
CA ASN A 160 4.07 -1.81 13.25
C ASN A 160 5.36 -1.95 12.41
N TYR A 161 5.47 -1.18 11.32
CA TYR A 161 6.58 -1.17 10.38
C TYR A 161 7.62 -0.07 10.69
N GLY A 162 7.49 0.63 11.82
CA GLY A 162 8.59 1.39 12.42
C GLY A 162 8.69 2.86 12.04
N TRP A 163 8.22 3.29 10.86
CA TRP A 163 8.28 4.70 10.49
C TRP A 163 7.46 5.56 11.48
N PRO A 164 7.95 6.74 11.89
CA PRO A 164 9.15 7.44 11.45
C PRO A 164 10.40 7.17 12.28
N LYS A 165 10.32 6.30 13.28
CA LYS A 165 11.44 6.07 14.20
C LYS A 165 12.46 5.07 13.66
N TYR A 166 11.99 4.08 12.90
CA TYR A 166 12.79 2.99 12.37
C TYR A 166 12.46 2.75 10.89
N GLU A 167 13.47 2.45 10.08
CA GLU A 167 13.39 2.09 8.67
C GLU A 167 14.62 1.26 8.25
N GLY A 168 14.46 0.45 7.20
CA GLY A 168 15.45 -0.48 6.67
C GLY A 168 16.19 -1.27 7.76
N GLY A 169 17.52 -1.16 7.76
CA GLY A 169 18.38 -1.99 8.62
C GLY A 169 18.25 -1.76 10.13
N ASN A 170 17.54 -0.72 10.59
CA ASN A 170 17.42 -0.42 12.02
C ASN A 170 16.08 -0.86 12.65
N GLN A 171 15.19 -1.50 11.89
CA GLN A 171 13.88 -2.02 12.37
C GLN A 171 13.96 -3.29 13.22
N ASN A 172 15.16 -3.83 13.48
CA ASN A 172 15.36 -4.94 14.41
C ASN A 172 15.18 -4.48 15.87
N GLN A 173 13.95 -4.13 16.22
CA GLN A 173 13.56 -3.56 17.51
C GLN A 173 12.34 -4.32 18.06
N PRO A 174 12.19 -4.43 19.39
CA PRO A 174 11.00 -5.03 19.98
C PRO A 174 9.72 -4.37 19.49
N GLY A 175 8.77 -5.18 19.00
CA GLY A 175 7.47 -4.71 18.51
C GLY A 175 7.47 -4.07 17.12
N ILE A 176 8.62 -4.02 16.44
CA ILE A 176 8.74 -3.53 15.07
C ILE A 176 8.92 -4.71 14.11
N THR A 177 8.21 -4.66 12.98
CA THR A 177 8.30 -5.65 11.92
C THR A 177 9.31 -5.17 10.88
N PRO A 178 10.42 -5.88 10.68
CA PRO A 178 11.39 -5.52 9.64
C PRO A 178 10.87 -5.88 8.25
N PRO A 179 11.37 -5.20 7.19
CA PRO A 179 11.05 -5.50 5.81
C PRO A 179 11.64 -6.83 5.38
N LEU A 180 11.06 -7.41 4.33
CA LEU A 180 11.64 -8.59 3.67
C LEU A 180 12.99 -8.25 3.03
N ILE A 181 13.06 -7.05 2.46
CA ILE A 181 14.28 -6.48 1.90
C ILE A 181 14.14 -4.97 1.84
N TYR A 182 15.27 -4.27 1.92
CA TYR A 182 15.34 -2.84 1.75
C TYR A 182 16.52 -2.46 0.85
N ALA A 183 16.37 -1.35 0.15
CA ALA A 183 17.45 -0.71 -0.59
C ALA A 183 18.57 -0.29 0.38
N ASN A 184 19.82 -0.45 -0.04
CA ASN A 184 20.95 0.04 0.72
C ASN A 184 21.95 0.72 -0.22
N GLY A 185 22.06 2.04 -0.14
CA GLY A 185 22.99 2.85 -0.93
C GLY A 185 22.43 3.39 -2.25
N THR A 186 21.48 2.69 -2.88
CA THR A 186 20.79 3.19 -4.10
C THR A 186 19.29 3.24 -3.90
N THR A 187 18.70 4.43 -4.00
CA THR A 187 17.24 4.61 -3.97
C THR A 187 16.59 3.94 -5.19
N TRP A 188 15.68 3.02 -4.94
CA TRP A 188 14.86 2.40 -5.96
C TRP A 188 13.70 3.33 -6.37
N ALA A 189 13.04 3.95 -5.40
CA ALA A 189 11.73 4.59 -5.50
C ALA A 189 10.69 3.62 -6.10
N PRO A 190 10.35 2.53 -5.38
CA PRO A 190 9.49 1.48 -5.89
C PRO A 190 8.04 1.94 -5.99
N SER A 191 7.40 1.58 -7.10
CA SER A 191 6.00 1.90 -7.40
C SER A 191 5.15 0.63 -7.43
N GLY A 192 4.49 0.33 -8.55
CA GLY A 192 3.63 -0.84 -8.69
C GLY A 192 4.37 -2.17 -8.47
N ILE A 193 3.66 -3.12 -7.85
CA ILE A 193 4.13 -4.51 -7.71
C ILE A 193 3.09 -5.50 -8.17
N ALA A 194 3.54 -6.64 -8.70
CA ALA A 194 2.69 -7.73 -9.15
C ALA A 194 3.40 -9.08 -9.05
N PHE A 195 2.67 -10.11 -8.63
CA PHE A 195 3.15 -11.49 -8.72
C PHE A 195 2.95 -12.01 -10.13
N VAL A 196 3.97 -12.68 -10.67
CA VAL A 196 3.85 -13.41 -11.93
C VAL A 196 3.11 -14.73 -11.66
N THR A 197 2.05 -14.99 -12.40
CA THR A 197 1.20 -16.19 -12.21
C THR A 197 1.49 -17.31 -13.20
N GLN A 198 2.22 -17.04 -14.28
CA GLN A 198 2.46 -17.98 -15.37
C GLN A 198 3.85 -17.84 -15.98
N GLY A 199 4.30 -18.90 -16.66
CA GLY A 199 5.60 -18.92 -17.34
C GLY A 199 6.80 -19.15 -16.40
N PRO A 200 8.03 -18.94 -16.88
CA PRO A 200 9.25 -19.34 -16.16
C PRO A 200 9.51 -18.54 -14.88
N TRP A 201 8.81 -17.41 -14.66
CA TRP A 201 8.94 -16.59 -13.46
C TRP A 201 7.72 -16.71 -12.54
N ALA A 202 6.83 -17.68 -12.77
CA ALA A 202 5.67 -17.89 -11.90
C ALA A 202 6.09 -17.96 -10.41
N GLY A 203 5.36 -17.24 -9.56
CA GLY A 203 5.66 -17.09 -8.12
C GLY A 203 6.65 -15.98 -7.76
N ASN A 204 7.32 -15.36 -8.73
CA ASN A 204 8.21 -14.21 -8.48
C ASN A 204 7.39 -12.92 -8.34
N LEU A 205 7.94 -11.97 -7.58
CA LEU A 205 7.40 -10.61 -7.45
C LEU A 205 8.14 -9.67 -8.41
N LEU A 206 7.40 -8.91 -9.22
CA LEU A 206 7.94 -7.81 -10.02
C LEU A 206 7.68 -6.49 -9.30
N VAL A 207 8.70 -5.64 -9.23
CA VAL A 207 8.64 -4.31 -8.62
C VAL A 207 9.12 -3.27 -9.63
N THR A 208 8.25 -2.35 -10.04
CA THR A 208 8.65 -1.22 -10.92
C THR A 208 9.27 -0.11 -10.10
N ASN A 209 10.28 0.59 -10.64
CA ASN A 209 11.06 1.58 -9.88
C ASN A 209 11.21 2.88 -10.66
N LEU A 210 10.83 4.01 -10.05
CA LEU A 210 10.80 5.33 -10.69
C LEU A 210 12.22 5.88 -10.90
N LYS A 211 13.03 5.92 -9.83
CA LYS A 211 14.37 6.49 -9.87
C LYS A 211 15.38 5.53 -10.48
N GLY A 212 15.25 4.24 -10.16
CA GLY A 212 16.07 3.19 -10.77
C GLY A 212 15.79 2.95 -12.25
N LYS A 213 14.65 3.42 -12.78
CA LYS A 213 14.20 3.19 -14.18
C LYS A 213 14.32 1.72 -14.59
N GLN A 214 13.83 0.85 -13.72
CA GLN A 214 14.03 -0.59 -13.83
C GLN A 214 12.85 -1.36 -13.23
N ILE A 215 12.72 -2.61 -13.64
CA ILE A 215 11.92 -3.62 -12.95
C ILE A 215 12.88 -4.49 -12.14
N ILE A 216 12.62 -4.69 -10.86
CA ILE A 216 13.34 -5.68 -10.06
C ILE A 216 12.45 -6.91 -9.97
N ARG A 217 12.96 -8.04 -10.46
CA ARG A 217 12.36 -9.36 -10.23
C ARG A 217 12.94 -9.94 -8.93
N MET A 218 12.07 -10.29 -8.01
CA MET A 218 12.40 -10.85 -6.71
C MET A 218 11.87 -12.28 -6.58
N VAL A 219 12.75 -13.20 -6.21
CA VAL A 219 12.37 -14.57 -5.86
C VAL A 219 11.87 -14.57 -4.42
N ILE A 220 10.71 -15.19 -4.18
CA ILE A 220 10.15 -15.33 -2.84
C ILE A 220 10.52 -16.71 -2.30
N GLY A 221 11.35 -16.73 -1.25
CA GLY A 221 11.61 -17.92 -0.45
C GLY A 221 10.65 -18.06 0.72
N GLU A 222 10.81 -19.12 1.49
CA GLU A 222 10.10 -19.32 2.75
C GLU A 222 11.03 -19.86 3.83
N GLN A 223 10.95 -19.31 5.03
CA GLN A 223 11.66 -19.79 6.20
C GLN A 223 10.73 -19.71 7.40
N ASN A 224 10.56 -20.83 8.12
CA ASN A 224 9.70 -20.91 9.30
C ASN A 224 8.27 -20.38 9.05
N GLY A 225 7.69 -20.67 7.88
CA GLY A 225 6.35 -20.24 7.48
C GLY A 225 6.23 -18.75 7.13
N LYS A 226 7.34 -18.00 7.06
CA LYS A 226 7.39 -16.59 6.67
C LYS A 226 8.07 -16.44 5.31
N PRO A 227 7.60 -15.52 4.45
CA PRO A 227 8.26 -15.25 3.19
C PRO A 227 9.63 -14.61 3.44
N THR A 228 10.57 -14.85 2.53
CA THR A 228 11.91 -14.24 2.54
C THR A 228 12.28 -13.75 1.14
N ILE A 229 13.15 -12.74 1.06
CA ILE A 229 13.75 -12.25 -0.19
C ILE A 229 15.24 -12.10 0.06
N ASN A 230 16.08 -12.83 -0.67
CA ASN A 230 17.54 -12.67 -0.55
C ASN A 230 18.02 -11.61 -1.53
N SER A 231 18.97 -10.79 -1.08
CA SER A 231 19.60 -9.76 -1.93
C SER A 231 20.38 -10.35 -3.11
N SER A 232 20.90 -11.57 -2.98
CA SER A 232 21.58 -12.32 -4.06
C SER A 232 20.64 -12.72 -5.19
N ASP A 233 19.33 -12.79 -4.93
CA ASP A 233 18.34 -13.33 -5.87
C ASP A 233 17.59 -12.21 -6.61
N LEU A 234 18.01 -10.95 -6.41
CA LEU A 234 17.47 -9.80 -7.11
C LEU A 234 17.98 -9.76 -8.55
N ASN A 235 17.04 -9.67 -9.50
CA ASN A 235 17.36 -9.53 -10.91
C ASN A 235 16.87 -8.17 -11.40
N TYR A 236 17.82 -7.32 -11.80
CA TYR A 236 17.56 -5.97 -12.28
C TYR A 236 17.33 -6.00 -13.79
N LEU A 237 16.09 -5.74 -14.20
CA LEU A 237 15.65 -5.68 -15.58
C LEU A 237 15.56 -4.20 -15.97
N PHE A 238 16.54 -3.71 -16.71
CA PHE A 238 16.54 -2.35 -17.22
C PHE A 238 15.59 -2.26 -18.43
N LEU A 239 14.79 -1.19 -18.44
CA LEU A 239 13.88 -0.86 -19.54
C LEU A 239 14.56 0.11 -20.51
#